data_AF-X0VIZ9-F1
#
_entry.id   AF-X0VIZ9-F1
#
_cell.length_a   1.000
_cell.length_b   1.000
_cell.length_c   1.000
_cell.angle_alpha   90.00
_cell.angle_beta   90.00
_cell.angle_gamma   90.00
#
_symmetry.space_group_name_H-M   'P 1'
#
loop_
_entity.id
_entity.type
_entity.pdbx_description
1 polymer ?
#
loop_
_entity_poly.entity_id
_entity_poly.type
_entity_poly.pdbx_seq_one_letter_code
_entity_poly.pdbx_strand_id
1 'polypeptide(L)'
;TEGYLFTELKFKTGIFRQIDIENQIYIKVKDNWIKYDNDILEQGIYEWKITGKKDINENVDWIGTAFGRDLTEWAWWSSDWDKRKEFNVTHYSGTVLNLPIYVNVSNVTGMQPDFKDIRFVNGTCDGVQDLELEFDLVNYTENSIHFWVNVTLSDGDNPFCMYYENDDATTGSNPAATYGFNNVYHFETTNSTGSLIDATNNNNCTTTAMPSFVDGVISKAVDFEGTLSAKCYYNDLNVGKNITVMVIAQSDTLVPTKNTLFG
;
A
#
# COMPACT_ATOMS: atom_id res chain seq x y z
N THR A 1 1.65 41.95 -14.06
CA THR A 1 1.56 41.54 -15.48
C THR A 1 0.24 40.81 -15.63
N GLU A 2 -0.64 41.30 -16.48
CA GLU A 2 -1.93 40.65 -16.78
C GLU A 2 -1.72 39.43 -17.69
N GLY A 3 -2.58 38.43 -17.58
CA GLY A 3 -2.45 37.20 -18.36
C GLY A 3 -3.66 36.29 -18.27
N TYR A 4 -3.67 35.26 -19.11
CA TYR A 4 -4.67 34.20 -19.07
C TYR A 4 -4.38 33.23 -17.94
N LEU A 5 -5.44 32.69 -17.31
CA LEU A 5 -5.28 31.63 -16.30
C LEU A 5 -4.77 30.33 -16.94
N PHE A 6 -5.16 30.08 -18.19
CA PHE A 6 -4.69 28.96 -19.00
C PHE A 6 -4.26 29.48 -20.37
N THR A 7 -3.08 29.09 -20.83
CA THR A 7 -2.65 29.36 -22.21
C THR A 7 -3.07 28.26 -23.17
N GLU A 8 -3.30 27.06 -22.64
CA GLU A 8 -3.75 25.88 -23.37
C GLU A 8 -4.23 24.84 -22.35
N LEU A 9 -5.38 24.21 -22.57
CA LEU A 9 -5.86 23.07 -21.80
C LEU A 9 -5.99 21.89 -22.76
N LYS A 10 -5.04 20.96 -22.71
CA LYS A 10 -5.00 19.78 -23.57
C LYS A 10 -5.48 18.58 -22.78
N PHE A 11 -6.45 17.85 -23.32
CA PHE A 11 -6.91 16.59 -22.76
C PHE A 11 -6.34 15.45 -23.59
N LYS A 12 -5.57 14.56 -22.95
CA LYS A 12 -4.90 13.44 -23.60
C LYS A 12 -5.83 12.23 -23.59
N THR A 13 -6.82 12.22 -24.47
CA THR A 13 -7.60 11.02 -24.74
C THR A 13 -6.79 10.12 -25.69
N GLY A 14 -6.74 8.81 -25.42
CA GLY A 14 -5.97 7.83 -26.19
C GLY A 14 -6.41 7.68 -27.65
N ILE A 15 -7.49 8.38 -28.04
CA ILE A 15 -7.95 8.57 -29.41
C ILE A 15 -8.23 10.07 -29.51
N PHE A 16 -7.63 10.77 -30.49
CA PHE A 16 -7.90 12.19 -30.76
C PHE A 16 -9.38 12.42 -31.10
N ARG A 17 -10.24 12.44 -30.08
CA ARG A 17 -11.55 13.05 -30.10
C ARG A 17 -11.39 14.36 -29.38
N GLN A 18 -11.47 15.44 -30.15
CA GLN A 18 -11.73 16.76 -29.64
C GLN A 18 -13.08 16.68 -28.90
N ILE A 19 -13.06 16.46 -27.60
CA ILE A 19 -14.23 16.68 -26.77
C ILE A 19 -14.46 18.20 -26.82
N ASP A 20 -15.65 18.65 -27.18
CA ASP A 20 -16.01 20.06 -27.15
C ASP A 20 -16.10 20.51 -25.69
N ILE A 21 -15.02 21.07 -25.15
CA ILE A 21 -14.88 21.46 -23.74
C ILE A 21 -15.04 22.98 -23.55
N GLU A 22 -15.63 23.68 -24.51
CA GLU A 22 -15.79 25.13 -24.51
C GLU A 22 -16.58 25.71 -23.31
N ASN A 23 -16.99 24.92 -22.30
CA ASN A 23 -17.97 25.36 -21.30
C ASN A 23 -17.79 24.94 -19.82
N GLN A 24 -16.65 24.40 -19.35
CA GLN A 24 -16.60 23.83 -17.97
C GLN A 24 -15.46 24.29 -17.06
N ILE A 25 -14.84 25.44 -17.34
CA ILE A 25 -13.85 26.06 -16.44
C ILE A 25 -14.56 27.12 -15.59
N TYR A 26 -14.35 27.10 -14.28
CA TYR A 26 -14.88 28.08 -13.34
C TYR A 26 -13.75 28.71 -12.53
N ILE A 27 -13.87 29.99 -12.21
CA ILE A 27 -13.03 30.71 -11.24
C ILE A 27 -13.88 31.14 -10.05
N LYS A 28 -13.28 31.23 -8.87
CA LYS A 28 -13.96 31.69 -7.67
C LYS A 28 -13.85 33.21 -7.54
N VAL A 29 -14.99 33.89 -7.50
CA VAL A 29 -15.08 35.34 -7.28
C VAL A 29 -16.06 35.61 -6.15
N LYS A 30 -15.59 36.24 -5.07
CA LYS A 30 -16.40 36.55 -3.87
C LYS A 30 -17.22 35.32 -3.42
N ASP A 31 -16.53 34.20 -3.25
CA ASP A 31 -17.07 32.88 -2.85
C ASP A 31 -18.03 32.19 -3.83
N ASN A 32 -18.22 32.74 -5.03
CA ASN A 32 -19.06 32.13 -6.06
C ASN A 32 -18.22 31.58 -7.20
N TRP A 33 -18.56 30.38 -7.67
CA TRP A 33 -17.99 29.82 -8.90
C TRP A 33 -18.64 30.47 -10.11
N ILE A 34 -17.88 31.29 -10.82
CA ILE A 34 -18.31 31.89 -12.09
C ILE A 34 -17.59 31.20 -13.24
N LYS A 35 -18.28 31.03 -14.37
CA LYS A 35 -17.69 30.44 -15.56
C LYS A 35 -16.54 31.35 -16.04
N TYR A 36 -15.42 30.74 -16.39
CA TYR A 36 -14.28 31.44 -16.97
C TYR A 36 -14.46 31.51 -18.48
N ASP A 37 -14.67 32.72 -19.00
CA ASP A 37 -14.93 32.97 -20.42
C ASP A 37 -13.67 33.47 -21.15
N ASN A 38 -12.48 32.98 -20.77
CA ASN A 38 -11.18 33.36 -21.32
C ASN A 38 -10.83 34.85 -21.19
N ASP A 39 -11.39 35.54 -20.20
CA ASP A 39 -11.05 36.92 -19.90
C ASP A 39 -9.62 37.03 -19.35
N ILE A 40 -8.99 38.17 -19.62
CA ILE A 40 -7.71 38.54 -19.01
C ILE A 40 -7.94 38.74 -17.51
N LEU A 41 -7.14 38.05 -16.68
CA LEU A 41 -7.19 38.20 -15.24
C LEU A 41 -6.11 39.17 -14.77
N GLU A 42 -6.48 39.98 -13.78
CA GLU A 42 -5.51 40.77 -13.02
C GLU A 42 -4.51 39.84 -12.31
N GLN A 43 -3.36 40.39 -11.93
CA GLN A 43 -2.37 39.61 -11.20
C GLN A 43 -2.89 39.27 -9.81
N GLY A 44 -3.00 37.97 -9.49
CA GLY A 44 -3.52 37.52 -8.19
C GLY A 44 -3.48 36.01 -8.01
N ILE A 45 -3.96 35.56 -6.85
CA ILE A 45 -4.20 34.15 -6.55
C ILE A 45 -5.66 33.85 -6.86
N TYR A 46 -5.90 32.81 -7.65
CA TYR A 46 -7.24 32.38 -8.06
C TYR A 46 -7.47 30.93 -7.67
N GLU A 47 -8.66 30.63 -7.15
CA GLU A 47 -9.17 29.27 -7.09
C GLU A 47 -9.94 28.99 -8.37
N TRP A 48 -9.74 27.80 -8.95
CA TRP A 48 -10.41 27.37 -10.16
C TRP A 48 -10.95 25.95 -10.01
N LYS A 49 -11.96 25.61 -10.83
CA LYS A 49 -12.62 24.31 -10.84
C LYS A 49 -12.89 23.91 -12.29
N ILE A 50 -12.62 22.66 -12.62
CA ILE A 50 -13.02 22.04 -13.90
C ILE A 50 -14.06 20.97 -13.59
N THR A 51 -15.11 20.89 -14.42
CA THR A 51 -16.06 19.78 -14.38
C THR A 51 -16.10 19.07 -15.73
N GLY A 52 -16.30 17.77 -15.74
CA GLY A 52 -16.35 16.96 -16.95
C GLY A 52 -17.15 15.68 -16.71
N LYS A 53 -17.63 15.06 -17.79
CA LYS A 53 -18.22 13.72 -17.76
C LYS A 53 -17.32 12.78 -18.54
N LYS A 54 -16.92 11.67 -17.90
CA LYS A 54 -16.13 10.62 -18.51
C LYS A 54 -17.04 9.65 -19.28
N ASP A 55 -16.60 9.20 -20.45
CA ASP A 55 -17.17 8.01 -21.06
C ASP A 55 -16.63 6.76 -20.34
N ILE A 56 -17.51 5.78 -20.11
CA ILE A 56 -17.18 4.58 -19.30
C ILE A 56 -16.06 3.71 -19.89
N ASN A 57 -15.64 3.97 -21.14
CA ASN A 57 -14.68 3.15 -21.88
C ASN A 57 -13.32 3.85 -22.12
N GLU A 58 -12.99 4.96 -21.45
CA GLU A 58 -11.69 5.64 -21.63
C GLU A 58 -10.72 5.50 -20.43
N ASN A 59 -9.42 5.31 -20.73
CA ASN A 59 -8.40 4.88 -19.78
C ASN A 59 -7.79 5.99 -18.91
N VAL A 60 -7.93 7.26 -19.30
CA VAL A 60 -7.49 8.42 -18.51
C VAL A 60 -8.69 9.36 -18.40
N ASP A 61 -9.04 9.77 -17.17
CA ASP A 61 -10.13 10.73 -16.94
C ASP A 61 -9.83 12.03 -17.70
N TRP A 62 -8.72 12.68 -17.34
CA TRP A 62 -8.16 13.84 -18.01
C TRP A 62 -6.87 14.25 -17.28
N ILE A 63 -5.86 14.72 -18.02
CA ILE A 63 -4.71 15.42 -17.42
C ILE A 63 -4.84 16.86 -17.88
N GLY A 64 -5.16 17.77 -16.98
CA GLY A 64 -5.18 19.19 -17.32
C GLY A 64 -3.75 19.71 -17.44
N THR A 65 -3.40 20.40 -18.51
CA THR A 65 -2.14 21.16 -18.59
C THR A 65 -2.41 22.62 -18.25
N ALA A 66 -1.62 23.22 -17.36
CA ALA A 66 -1.67 24.65 -17.03
C ALA A 66 -0.26 25.21 -16.91
N PHE A 67 -0.03 26.42 -17.43
CA PHE A 67 1.30 27.08 -17.41
C PHE A 67 2.45 26.21 -17.94
N GLY A 68 2.17 25.36 -18.93
CA GLY A 68 3.14 24.42 -19.49
C GLY A 68 3.51 23.24 -18.58
N ARG A 69 2.70 22.96 -17.56
CA ARG A 69 2.85 21.82 -16.65
C ARG A 69 1.60 20.95 -16.67
N ASP A 70 1.78 19.65 -16.67
CA ASP A 70 0.69 18.69 -16.53
C ASP A 70 0.28 18.55 -15.05
N LEU A 71 -1.01 18.59 -14.77
CA LEU A 71 -1.64 18.46 -13.45
C LEU A 71 -2.01 16.99 -13.21
N THR A 72 -1.00 16.13 -13.14
CA THR A 72 -1.16 14.67 -13.06
C THR A 72 -1.60 14.16 -11.70
N GLU A 73 -1.63 15.02 -10.68
CA GLU A 73 -1.98 14.69 -9.29
C GLU A 73 -3.45 14.23 -9.13
N TRP A 74 -4.28 14.37 -10.17
CA TRP A 74 -5.71 14.04 -10.19
C TRP A 74 -6.04 12.81 -11.06
N ALA A 75 -5.05 12.26 -11.77
CA ALA A 75 -5.22 11.25 -12.82
C ALA A 75 -4.70 9.87 -12.41
N TRP A 76 -4.89 9.52 -11.14
CA TRP A 76 -4.62 8.19 -10.59
C TRP A 76 -5.99 7.58 -10.29
N TRP A 77 -6.50 6.61 -11.07
CA TRP A 77 -5.91 5.31 -11.34
C TRP A 77 -6.44 4.70 -12.67
N SER A 78 -5.70 3.74 -13.24
CA SER A 78 -5.96 3.14 -14.57
C SER A 78 -7.27 2.33 -14.62
N SER A 79 -8.01 2.40 -15.73
CA SER A 79 -9.18 1.54 -16.01
C SER A 79 -8.84 0.08 -16.30
N ASP A 80 -7.56 -0.26 -16.45
CA ASP A 80 -7.11 -1.60 -16.82
C ASP A 80 -7.26 -2.63 -15.67
N TRP A 81 -7.90 -2.23 -14.59
CA TRP A 81 -8.08 -3.00 -13.37
C TRP A 81 -9.57 -3.08 -13.05
N ASP A 82 -10.15 -4.26 -13.22
CA ASP A 82 -11.60 -4.41 -13.23
C ASP A 82 -12.23 -4.57 -11.84
N LYS A 83 -11.43 -4.95 -10.84
CA LYS A 83 -11.93 -5.23 -9.49
C LYS A 83 -11.14 -4.54 -8.39
N ARG A 84 -11.85 -4.33 -7.29
CA ARG A 84 -11.33 -3.70 -6.09
C ARG A 84 -11.96 -4.23 -4.82
N LYS A 85 -11.21 -4.18 -3.73
CA LYS A 85 -11.63 -4.62 -2.39
C LYS A 85 -11.18 -3.61 -1.35
N GLU A 86 -12.14 -3.09 -0.59
CA GLU A 86 -11.87 -2.13 0.48
C GLU A 86 -11.49 -2.84 1.78
N PHE A 87 -10.57 -2.22 2.49
CA PHE A 87 -10.17 -2.58 3.85
C PHE A 87 -10.25 -1.33 4.72
N ASN A 88 -10.47 -1.53 6.01
CA ASN A 88 -10.46 -0.44 6.97
C ASN A 88 -9.81 -0.90 8.28
N VAL A 89 -8.94 -0.06 8.83
CA VAL A 89 -8.30 -0.26 10.13
C VAL A 89 -8.65 0.90 11.04
N THR A 90 -9.35 0.58 12.13
CA THR A 90 -9.62 1.56 13.18
C THR A 90 -8.43 1.68 14.13
N HIS A 91 -7.91 2.88 14.30
CA HIS A 91 -6.83 3.22 15.21
C HIS A 91 -7.29 4.27 16.24
N TYR A 92 -6.73 4.24 17.45
CA TYR A 92 -7.29 5.00 18.58
C TYR A 92 -6.31 5.98 19.24
N SER A 93 -5.03 6.03 18.82
CA SER A 93 -4.07 6.91 19.49
C SER A 93 -2.92 7.41 18.62
N GLY A 94 -3.08 8.64 18.15
CA GLY A 94 -2.06 9.40 17.44
C GLY A 94 -1.85 8.92 16.01
N THR A 95 -0.71 9.32 15.44
CA THR A 95 -0.31 8.91 14.09
C THR A 95 0.81 7.88 14.18
N VAL A 96 0.61 6.74 13.53
CA VAL A 96 1.63 5.71 13.35
C VAL A 96 1.99 5.67 11.88
N LEU A 97 3.23 6.03 11.57
CA LEU A 97 3.77 6.01 10.22
C LEU A 97 4.43 4.66 9.93
N ASN A 98 4.40 4.26 8.65
CA ASN A 98 5.13 3.12 8.13
C ASN A 98 4.87 1.81 8.91
N LEU A 99 3.61 1.51 9.21
CA LEU A 99 3.22 0.31 9.94
C LEU A 99 2.80 -0.79 8.97
N PRO A 100 3.57 -1.88 8.84
CA PRO A 100 3.12 -3.05 8.10
C PRO A 100 1.97 -3.71 8.86
N ILE A 101 0.81 -3.81 8.22
CA ILE A 101 -0.34 -4.55 8.72
C ILE A 101 -0.53 -5.83 7.90
N TYR A 102 -0.95 -6.89 8.57
CA TYR A 102 -1.25 -8.15 7.91
C TYR A 102 -2.65 -8.13 7.32
N VAL A 103 -2.77 -8.54 6.05
CA VAL A 103 -4.02 -8.63 5.31
C VAL A 103 -4.17 -10.05 4.76
N ASN A 104 -5.29 -10.70 5.10
CA ASN A 104 -5.67 -11.96 4.49
C ASN A 104 -6.85 -11.75 3.53
N VAL A 105 -6.66 -12.14 2.27
CA VAL A 105 -7.68 -12.03 1.23
C VAL A 105 -8.16 -13.42 0.84
N SER A 106 -9.43 -13.70 1.16
CA SER A 106 -10.14 -14.85 0.64
C SER A 106 -10.83 -14.54 -0.69
N ASN A 107 -11.10 -15.59 -1.47
CA ASN A 107 -11.77 -15.55 -2.78
C ASN A 107 -11.01 -14.73 -3.82
N VAL A 108 -10.03 -15.39 -4.45
CA VAL A 108 -9.04 -14.80 -5.37
C VAL A 108 -9.52 -14.73 -6.83
N THR A 109 -10.82 -14.90 -7.06
CA THR A 109 -11.38 -15.00 -8.41
C THR A 109 -11.18 -13.69 -9.19
N GLY A 110 -10.54 -13.79 -10.35
CA GLY A 110 -10.22 -12.65 -11.22
C GLY A 110 -8.79 -12.12 -11.04
N MET A 111 -8.02 -12.66 -10.10
CA MET A 111 -6.58 -12.36 -10.00
C MET A 111 -5.78 -13.21 -10.97
N GLN A 112 -4.62 -12.72 -11.42
CA GLN A 112 -3.65 -13.52 -12.17
C GLN A 112 -3.19 -14.72 -11.33
N PRO A 113 -2.85 -15.87 -11.96
CA PRO A 113 -2.39 -17.06 -11.23
C PRO A 113 -1.13 -16.86 -10.37
N ASP A 114 -0.32 -15.84 -10.67
CA ASP A 114 0.89 -15.47 -9.93
C ASP A 114 0.73 -14.17 -9.13
N PHE A 115 -0.49 -13.64 -9.03
CA PHE A 115 -0.87 -12.48 -8.22
C PHE A 115 -0.03 -11.22 -8.48
N LYS A 116 0.45 -11.05 -9.72
CA LYS A 116 1.17 -9.84 -10.13
C LYS A 116 0.26 -8.63 -10.26
N ASP A 117 -1.01 -8.87 -10.55
CA ASP A 117 -2.08 -7.88 -10.63
C ASP A 117 -2.64 -7.54 -9.25
N ILE A 118 -1.77 -7.11 -8.34
CA ILE A 118 -2.19 -6.58 -7.04
C ILE A 118 -1.60 -5.20 -6.84
N ARG A 119 -2.44 -4.24 -6.47
CA ARG A 119 -2.02 -2.90 -6.00
C ARG A 119 -2.79 -2.55 -4.75
N PHE A 120 -2.12 -1.92 -3.79
CA PHE A 120 -2.77 -1.32 -2.64
C PHE A 120 -2.63 0.18 -2.72
N VAL A 121 -3.68 0.90 -2.34
CA VAL A 121 -3.70 2.35 -2.38
C VAL A 121 -4.41 2.88 -1.13
N ASN A 122 -4.05 4.07 -0.68
CA ASN A 122 -4.72 4.68 0.47
C ASN A 122 -6.15 5.14 0.11
N GLY A 123 -6.97 5.36 1.14
CA GLY A 123 -8.33 5.87 0.96
C GLY A 123 -9.35 4.78 0.65
N THR A 124 -10.60 5.19 0.51
CA THR A 124 -11.70 4.28 0.14
C THR A 124 -11.63 3.92 -1.34
N CYS A 125 -12.20 2.78 -1.72
CA CYS A 125 -12.24 2.34 -3.11
C CYS A 125 -13.03 3.29 -4.04
N ASP A 126 -13.94 4.08 -3.47
CA ASP A 126 -14.76 5.09 -4.16
C ASP A 126 -14.33 6.54 -3.84
N GLY A 127 -13.25 6.71 -3.09
CA GLY A 127 -12.79 8.01 -2.60
C GLY A 127 -11.60 8.56 -3.36
N VAL A 128 -11.00 9.60 -2.76
CA VAL A 128 -9.71 10.12 -3.21
C VAL A 128 -8.63 9.15 -2.76
N GLN A 129 -7.76 8.78 -3.70
CA GLN A 129 -6.60 7.93 -3.51
C GLN A 129 -5.44 8.69 -4.13
N ASP A 130 -4.37 8.92 -3.38
CA ASP A 130 -3.24 9.74 -3.81
C ASP A 130 -1.89 9.07 -3.54
N LEU A 131 -1.90 7.87 -2.96
CA LEU A 131 -0.71 7.11 -2.61
C LEU A 131 -0.89 5.61 -2.88
N GLU A 132 0.01 5.05 -3.69
CA GLU A 132 0.25 3.60 -3.74
C GLU A 132 0.96 3.14 -2.47
N LEU A 133 0.49 2.05 -1.88
CA LEU A 133 1.03 1.48 -0.66
C LEU A 133 1.98 0.31 -1.00
N GLU A 134 3.16 0.33 -0.40
CA GLU A 134 4.11 -0.78 -0.50
C GLU A 134 3.55 -2.02 0.19
N PHE A 135 3.72 -3.19 -0.43
CA PHE A 135 3.24 -4.45 0.13
C PHE A 135 4.15 -5.63 -0.20
N ASP A 136 4.06 -6.67 0.63
CA ASP A 136 4.76 -7.94 0.48
C ASP A 136 3.74 -9.07 0.35
N LEU A 137 3.75 -9.74 -0.81
CA LEU A 137 3.05 -11.00 -1.02
C LEU A 137 3.85 -12.15 -0.38
N VAL A 138 3.44 -12.57 0.81
CA VAL A 138 4.20 -13.55 1.62
C VAL A 138 3.84 -15.00 1.29
N ASN A 139 2.56 -15.27 1.07
CA ASN A 139 2.10 -16.63 0.80
C ASN A 139 0.74 -16.59 0.12
N TYR A 140 0.42 -17.63 -0.63
CA TYR A 140 -0.89 -17.82 -1.20
C TYR A 140 -1.22 -19.30 -1.36
N THR A 141 -2.51 -19.57 -1.36
CA THR A 141 -3.13 -20.84 -1.72
C THR A 141 -4.20 -20.56 -2.78
N GLU A 142 -4.84 -21.60 -3.28
CA GLU A 142 -5.96 -21.44 -4.21
C GLU A 142 -7.11 -20.58 -3.65
N ASN A 143 -7.24 -20.44 -2.32
CA ASN A 143 -8.38 -19.78 -1.68
C ASN A 143 -8.02 -18.57 -0.80
N SER A 144 -6.74 -18.34 -0.54
CA SER A 144 -6.27 -17.37 0.46
C SER A 144 -4.96 -16.76 0.02
N ILE A 145 -4.82 -15.44 0.13
CA ILE A 145 -3.57 -14.72 -0.11
C ILE A 145 -3.21 -13.91 1.13
N HIS A 146 -1.93 -13.90 1.45
CA HIS A 146 -1.35 -13.30 2.63
C HIS A 146 -0.43 -12.16 2.23
N PHE A 147 -0.78 -10.96 2.67
CA PHE A 147 0.01 -9.75 2.43
C PHE A 147 0.44 -9.10 3.74
N TRP A 148 1.59 -8.45 3.71
CA TRP A 148 1.83 -7.28 4.57
C TRP A 148 1.66 -6.03 3.74
N VAL A 149 0.93 -5.04 4.25
CA VAL A 149 0.69 -3.76 3.57
C VAL A 149 1.18 -2.65 4.47
N ASN A 150 2.04 -1.79 3.96
CA ASN A 150 2.57 -0.66 4.70
C ASN A 150 1.56 0.49 4.72
N VAL A 151 1.01 0.80 5.88
CA VAL A 151 0.00 1.85 6.05
C VAL A 151 0.45 2.93 7.02
N THR A 152 -0.10 4.13 6.85
CA THR A 152 -0.12 5.16 7.90
C THR A 152 -1.47 5.10 8.59
N LEU A 153 -1.46 5.01 9.92
CA LEU A 153 -2.66 5.05 10.74
C LEU A 153 -2.77 6.40 11.45
N SER A 154 -3.99 6.91 11.50
CA SER A 154 -4.42 8.11 12.23
C SER A 154 -5.63 7.77 13.08
N ASP A 155 -5.97 8.63 14.05
CA ASP A 155 -7.13 8.41 14.91
C ASP A 155 -8.42 8.25 14.09
N GLY A 156 -9.14 7.15 14.33
CA GLY A 156 -10.35 6.78 13.60
C GLY A 156 -10.10 5.71 12.53
N ASP A 157 -10.91 5.76 11.48
CA ASP A 157 -10.90 4.80 10.38
C ASP A 157 -9.84 5.17 9.33
N ASN A 158 -9.03 4.19 8.96
CA ASN A 158 -7.97 4.32 7.97
C ASN A 158 -8.26 3.35 6.82
N PRO A 159 -9.06 3.77 5.84
CA PRO A 159 -9.39 2.93 4.70
C PRO A 159 -8.22 2.85 3.73
N PHE A 160 -8.11 1.70 3.08
CA PHE A 160 -7.24 1.48 1.93
C PHE A 160 -7.92 0.50 0.98
N CYS A 161 -7.59 0.57 -0.30
CA CYS A 161 -8.20 -0.22 -1.35
C CYS A 161 -7.17 -1.12 -2.02
N MET A 162 -7.54 -2.38 -2.27
CA MET A 162 -6.77 -3.30 -3.08
C MET A 162 -7.41 -3.40 -4.46
N TYR A 163 -6.60 -3.31 -5.51
CA TYR A 163 -6.99 -3.46 -6.89
C TYR A 163 -6.42 -4.72 -7.51
N TYR A 164 -7.20 -5.35 -8.39
CA TYR A 164 -6.84 -6.60 -9.07
C TYR A 164 -7.65 -6.79 -10.36
N GLU A 165 -7.41 -7.90 -11.07
CA GLU A 165 -7.98 -8.21 -12.39
C GLU A 165 -7.45 -7.26 -13.47
N ASN A 166 -6.12 -7.27 -13.62
CA ASN A 166 -5.39 -6.62 -14.69
C ASN A 166 -4.40 -7.62 -15.30
N ASP A 167 -4.75 -8.23 -16.44
CA ASP A 167 -3.95 -9.28 -17.08
C ASP A 167 -2.55 -8.84 -17.54
N ASP A 168 -2.35 -7.53 -17.75
CA ASP A 168 -1.08 -6.96 -18.22
C ASP A 168 -0.20 -6.42 -17.06
N ALA A 169 -0.69 -6.48 -15.83
CA ALA A 169 0.03 -5.98 -14.67
C ALA A 169 1.32 -6.76 -14.38
N THR A 170 2.35 -6.03 -13.98
CA THR A 170 3.59 -6.59 -13.42
C THR A 170 3.54 -6.59 -11.89
N THR A 171 4.40 -7.37 -11.24
CA THR A 171 4.42 -7.48 -9.78
C THR A 171 4.59 -6.12 -9.12
N GLY A 172 3.70 -5.81 -8.16
CA GLY A 172 3.85 -4.65 -7.26
C GLY A 172 4.47 -5.02 -5.91
N SER A 173 4.68 -6.31 -5.63
CA SER A 173 5.21 -6.76 -4.35
C SER A 173 6.66 -6.30 -4.17
N ASN A 174 6.92 -5.60 -3.07
CA ASN A 174 8.23 -5.07 -2.72
C ASN A 174 8.51 -5.28 -1.23
N PRO A 175 8.98 -6.48 -0.84
CA PRO A 175 9.25 -6.80 0.56
C PRO A 175 10.15 -5.77 1.26
N ALA A 176 11.22 -5.33 0.60
CA ALA A 176 12.19 -4.42 1.20
C ALA A 176 11.61 -3.02 1.52
N ALA A 177 10.65 -2.52 0.73
CA ALA A 177 10.01 -1.23 0.98
C ALA A 177 8.75 -1.35 1.87
N THR A 178 8.18 -2.54 1.97
CA THR A 178 7.01 -2.82 2.82
C THR A 178 7.35 -2.64 4.29
N TYR A 179 8.53 -3.08 4.70
CA TYR A 179 8.90 -3.10 6.11
C TYR A 179 9.72 -1.88 6.51
N GLY A 180 9.23 -1.10 7.48
CA GLY A 180 9.98 -0.05 8.15
C GLY A 180 11.00 -0.56 9.20
N PHE A 181 11.33 -1.86 9.18
CA PHE A 181 12.18 -2.51 10.16
C PHE A 181 13.53 -2.91 9.55
N ASN A 182 14.58 -2.91 10.38
CA ASN A 182 15.92 -3.34 9.96
C ASN A 182 16.03 -4.86 9.74
N ASN A 183 15.13 -5.63 10.35
CA ASN A 183 15.10 -7.09 10.31
C ASN A 183 13.66 -7.56 10.24
N VAL A 184 13.33 -8.41 9.28
CA VAL A 184 12.03 -9.07 9.19
C VAL A 184 12.28 -10.52 8.81
N TYR A 185 11.87 -11.44 9.67
CA TYR A 185 12.11 -12.86 9.45
C TYR A 185 10.80 -13.57 9.14
N HIS A 186 10.71 -14.11 7.94
CA HIS A 186 9.66 -15.05 7.57
C HIS A 186 10.20 -16.48 7.65
N PHE A 187 9.37 -17.36 8.18
CA PHE A 187 9.66 -18.78 8.26
C PHE A 187 8.96 -19.43 7.05
N GLU A 188 9.64 -19.48 5.90
CA GLU A 188 9.00 -19.95 4.66
C GLU A 188 8.71 -21.45 4.60
N THR A 189 7.66 -21.79 3.82
CA THR A 189 7.35 -23.12 3.28
C THR A 189 8.04 -23.25 1.92
N THR A 190 8.97 -24.17 1.68
CA THR A 190 8.70 -25.34 0.82
C THR A 190 9.83 -26.37 0.83
N ASN A 191 10.98 -26.09 1.44
CA ASN A 191 12.08 -27.04 1.52
C ASN A 191 12.53 -27.20 2.96
N SER A 192 12.61 -28.45 3.39
CA SER A 192 13.04 -28.98 4.68
C SER A 192 14.47 -28.59 5.11
N THR A 193 15.06 -27.55 4.52
CA THR A 193 16.36 -27.00 4.85
C THR A 193 16.18 -25.63 5.50
N GLY A 194 15.85 -25.68 6.79
CA GLY A 194 15.58 -24.53 7.68
C GLY A 194 16.55 -23.36 7.58
N SER A 195 16.25 -22.41 6.71
CA SER A 195 16.93 -21.12 6.64
C SER A 195 15.96 -20.02 7.07
N LEU A 196 16.43 -19.14 7.94
CA LEU A 196 15.74 -17.90 8.27
C LEU A 196 16.00 -16.92 7.13
N ILE A 197 14.94 -16.49 6.45
CA ILE A 197 15.04 -15.51 5.38
C ILE A 197 14.77 -14.13 5.99
N ASP A 198 15.72 -13.22 5.82
CA ASP A 198 15.57 -11.81 6.14
C ASP A 198 14.89 -11.10 4.96
N ALA A 199 13.60 -10.80 5.09
CA ALA A 199 12.78 -10.17 4.07
C ALA A 199 13.19 -8.72 3.76
N THR A 200 14.08 -8.13 4.57
CA THR A 200 14.62 -6.78 4.34
C THR A 200 15.77 -6.73 3.34
N ASN A 201 16.19 -7.88 2.79
CA ASN A 201 17.38 -8.04 1.93
C ASN A 201 18.73 -7.69 2.59
N ASN A 202 18.77 -7.44 3.90
CA ASN A 202 19.99 -7.08 4.62
C ASN A 202 20.86 -8.30 5.02
N ASN A 203 20.34 -9.52 4.87
CA ASN A 203 21.01 -10.77 5.25
C ASN A 203 21.48 -10.81 6.71
N ASN A 204 20.68 -10.27 7.65
CA ASN A 204 21.04 -10.15 9.06
C ASN A 204 20.90 -11.46 9.87
N CYS A 205 20.81 -12.62 9.22
CA CYS A 205 20.75 -13.89 9.92
C CYS A 205 21.68 -14.94 9.30
N THR A 206 22.48 -15.58 10.15
CA THR A 206 23.32 -16.72 9.81
C THR A 206 22.92 -17.88 10.73
N THR A 207 22.29 -18.92 10.19
CA THR A 207 21.79 -20.04 10.99
C THR A 207 22.93 -21.01 11.34
N THR A 208 23.10 -21.35 12.62
CA THR A 208 24.04 -22.39 13.08
C THR A 208 23.35 -23.65 13.61
N ALA A 209 22.08 -23.56 14.05
CA ALA A 209 21.21 -24.68 14.38
C ALA A 209 19.76 -24.18 14.44
N MET A 210 18.84 -24.82 13.70
CA MET A 210 17.44 -24.36 13.63
C MET A 210 16.52 -25.32 14.38
N PRO A 211 15.59 -24.78 15.21
CA PRO A 211 14.49 -25.58 15.75
C PRO A 211 13.56 -26.09 14.64
N SER A 212 12.63 -26.98 15.00
CA SER A 212 11.62 -27.50 14.07
C SER A 212 10.74 -26.39 13.51
N PHE A 213 10.37 -26.52 12.24
CA PHE A 213 9.33 -25.69 11.63
C PHE A 213 7.99 -26.38 11.79
N VAL A 214 7.00 -25.65 12.27
CA VAL A 214 5.60 -26.08 12.42
C VAL A 214 4.69 -25.14 11.64
N ASP A 215 3.43 -25.51 11.46
CA ASP A 215 2.46 -24.57 10.88
C ASP A 215 2.21 -23.43 11.87
N GLY A 216 2.38 -22.20 11.39
CA GLY A 216 2.17 -20.98 12.16
C GLY A 216 0.80 -20.36 11.88
N VAL A 217 0.52 -19.24 12.58
CA VAL A 217 -0.66 -18.40 12.29
C VAL A 217 -0.62 -17.83 10.87
N ILE A 218 0.58 -17.54 10.37
CA ILE A 218 0.85 -17.14 8.99
C ILE A 218 1.97 -18.05 8.48
N SER A 219 1.67 -18.91 7.49
CA SER A 219 2.65 -19.82 6.89
C SER A 219 3.31 -20.78 7.92
N LYS A 220 4.64 -20.91 7.97
CA LYS A 220 5.32 -21.65 9.06
C LYS A 220 5.66 -20.76 10.24
N ALA A 221 5.93 -21.40 11.36
CA ALA A 221 6.55 -20.84 12.56
C ALA A 221 7.73 -21.71 12.99
N VAL A 222 8.55 -21.16 13.88
CA VAL A 222 9.60 -21.90 14.58
C VAL A 222 9.05 -22.37 15.91
N ASP A 223 9.17 -23.68 16.15
CA ASP A 223 8.83 -24.32 17.41
C ASP A 223 10.05 -24.36 18.33
N PHE A 224 9.92 -23.76 19.52
CA PHE A 224 10.99 -23.63 20.50
C PHE A 224 10.96 -24.71 21.61
N GLU A 225 10.15 -25.76 21.49
CA GLU A 225 10.00 -26.84 22.50
C GLU A 225 11.25 -27.75 22.66
N GLY A 226 12.36 -27.43 21.99
CA GLY A 226 13.63 -28.19 22.01
C GLY A 226 14.82 -27.48 22.66
N THR A 227 16.00 -28.10 22.59
CA THR A 227 17.26 -27.48 23.05
C THR A 227 17.91 -26.54 22.02
N LEU A 228 17.30 -26.45 20.83
CA LEU A 228 17.81 -25.63 19.73
C LEU A 228 17.31 -24.20 19.85
N SER A 229 18.12 -23.25 19.40
CA SER A 229 17.77 -21.83 19.39
C SER A 229 18.09 -21.21 18.04
N ALA A 230 17.13 -20.46 17.49
CA ALA A 230 17.37 -19.57 16.36
C ALA A 230 18.15 -18.34 16.85
N LYS A 231 19.28 -18.03 16.21
CA LYS A 231 20.10 -16.86 16.52
C LYS A 231 20.32 -16.04 15.26
N CYS A 232 19.80 -14.83 15.24
CA CYS A 232 20.13 -13.83 14.23
C CYS A 232 20.96 -12.73 14.90
N TYR A 233 22.02 -12.29 14.21
CA TYR A 233 22.97 -11.33 14.73
C TYR A 233 22.75 -10.01 14.02
N TYR A 234 22.46 -8.96 14.79
CA TYR A 234 22.46 -7.60 14.31
C TYR A 234 23.58 -6.83 15.00
N ASN A 235 24.60 -6.44 14.22
CA ASN A 235 25.83 -5.85 14.76
C ASN A 235 25.64 -4.40 15.26
N ASP A 236 24.49 -3.78 15.00
CA ASP A 236 24.21 -2.37 15.30
C ASP A 236 23.13 -2.16 16.38
N LEU A 237 22.91 -3.14 17.28
CA LEU A 237 22.11 -2.94 18.50
C LEU A 237 22.88 -2.02 19.47
N ASN A 238 22.82 -0.71 19.20
CA ASN A 238 23.55 0.29 19.95
C ASN A 238 22.77 0.69 21.22
N VAL A 239 23.45 0.71 22.37
CA VAL A 239 22.90 0.86 23.73
C VAL A 239 22.25 2.22 24.07
N GLY A 240 21.94 3.05 23.06
CA GLY A 240 21.25 4.34 23.23
C GLY A 240 20.03 4.54 22.34
N LYS A 241 19.61 3.54 21.56
CA LYS A 241 18.45 3.65 20.66
C LYS A 241 17.23 2.94 21.24
N ASN A 242 16.04 3.48 20.97
CA ASN A 242 14.79 2.78 21.22
C ASN A 242 14.71 1.58 20.26
N ILE A 243 14.30 0.43 20.79
CA ILE A 243 14.12 -0.81 20.03
C ILE A 243 12.63 -1.14 20.05
N THR A 244 12.06 -1.38 18.87
CA THR A 244 10.72 -1.95 18.72
C THR A 244 10.87 -3.37 18.23
N VAL A 245 10.18 -4.31 18.90
CA VAL A 245 10.11 -5.71 18.51
C VAL A 245 8.64 -6.09 18.35
N MET A 246 8.29 -6.65 17.20
CA MET A 246 6.96 -7.20 16.91
C MET A 246 7.10 -8.68 16.64
N VAL A 247 6.30 -9.51 17.32
CA VAL A 247 6.32 -10.96 17.19
C VAL A 247 4.90 -11.49 17.17
N ILE A 248 4.62 -12.41 16.25
CA ILE A 248 3.44 -13.26 16.31
C ILE A 248 3.87 -14.55 17.00
N ALA A 249 3.34 -14.78 18.19
CA ALA A 249 3.65 -15.96 19.00
C ALA A 249 2.37 -16.69 19.41
N GLN A 250 2.43 -18.01 19.43
CA GLN A 250 1.40 -18.88 19.98
C GLN A 250 2.03 -19.67 21.14
N SER A 251 1.39 -19.63 22.31
CA SER A 251 1.80 -20.48 23.44
C SER A 251 0.95 -21.74 23.47
N ASP A 252 1.58 -22.86 23.81
CA ASP A 252 0.84 -24.05 24.24
C ASP A 252 0.12 -23.81 25.57
N THR A 253 -0.80 -24.72 25.90
CA THR A 253 -1.47 -24.69 27.21
C THR A 253 -0.41 -24.77 28.30
N LEU A 254 -0.23 -23.66 29.04
CA LEU A 254 0.65 -23.63 30.19
C LEU A 254 0.15 -24.63 31.22
N VAL A 255 0.81 -25.78 31.35
CA VAL A 255 0.67 -26.61 32.54
C VAL A 255 1.51 -25.93 33.62
N PRO A 256 0.92 -25.36 34.69
CA PRO A 256 1.70 -24.73 35.73
C PRO A 256 2.54 -25.82 36.41
N THR A 257 3.80 -25.94 36.03
CA THR A 257 4.76 -26.67 36.85
C THR A 257 5.04 -25.78 38.04
N LYS A 258 4.60 -26.24 39.21
CA LYS A 258 4.94 -25.62 40.47
C LYS A 258 6.47 -25.63 40.56
N ASN A 259 7.08 -24.49 40.31
CA ASN A 259 8.53 -24.35 40.35
C ASN A 259 8.96 -24.49 41.82
N THR A 260 9.29 -25.70 42.26
CA THR A 260 9.83 -25.97 43.61
C THR A 260 11.32 -25.65 43.64
N LEU A 261 11.68 -24.44 43.23
CA LEU A 261 13.03 -23.89 43.32
C LEU A 261 13.06 -22.70 44.29
N PHE A 262 12.41 -22.87 45.44
CA PHE A 262 12.74 -22.19 46.70
C PHE A 262 12.36 -23.14 47.84
N GLY A 263 13.30 -24.00 48.20
CA GLY A 263 13.32 -24.83 49.40
C GLY A 263 14.71 -24.80 50.00
#